data_AF-A0A7C3GAZ6-F1
#
_entry.id   AF-A0A7C3GAZ6-F1
#
_cell.length_a   1.000
_cell.length_b   1.000
_cell.length_c   1.000
_cell.angle_alpha   90.00
_cell.angle_beta   90.00
_cell.angle_gamma   90.00
#
_symmetry.space_group_name_H-M   'P 1'
#
loop_
_entity.id
_entity.type
_entity.pdbx_description
1 polymer ?
#
loop_
_entity_poly.entity_id
_entity_poly.type
_entity_poly.pdbx_seq_one_letter_code
_entity_poly.pdbx_strand_id
1 'polypeptide(L)'
;MSIIKKEGYPYAFNSDACATCEGRCCTGESGYIYVTKAEIFAIAELLNMDVNEFGVKYLFKKGYKYSLKENKIDDSYECVFYDRES
;
A
#
# COMPACT_ATOMS: atom_id res chain seq x y z
N MET A 1 14.06 -10.58 -8.25
CA MET A 1 13.02 -11.43 -8.84
C MET A 1 11.77 -10.60 -8.92
N SER A 2 11.30 -10.27 -10.13
CA SER A 2 10.17 -9.36 -10.34
C SER A 2 8.81 -10.06 -10.24
N ILE A 3 8.79 -11.40 -10.25
CA ILE A 3 7.55 -12.18 -10.15
C ILE A 3 7.34 -12.61 -8.70
N ILE A 4 6.31 -12.05 -8.07
CA ILE A 4 5.84 -12.38 -6.73
C ILE A 4 4.73 -13.43 -6.83
N LYS A 5 4.91 -14.55 -6.12
CA LYS A 5 3.95 -15.67 -6.08
C LYS A 5 3.46 -15.87 -4.65
N LYS A 6 2.20 -16.31 -4.51
CA LYS A 6 1.62 -16.70 -3.23
C LYS A 6 1.02 -18.09 -3.35
N GLU A 7 1.34 -18.98 -2.41
CA GLU A 7 0.76 -20.32 -2.36
C GLU A 7 -0.77 -20.24 -2.29
N GLY A 8 -1.45 -21.09 -3.07
CA GLY A 8 -2.91 -21.10 -3.19
C GLY A 8 -3.49 -20.15 -4.25
N TYR A 9 -2.67 -19.34 -4.93
CA TYR A 9 -3.13 -18.46 -6.00
C TYR A 9 -2.69 -18.98 -7.39
N PRO A 10 -3.60 -19.10 -8.38
CA PRO A 10 -3.26 -19.57 -9.72
C PRO A 10 -2.60 -18.49 -10.59
N TYR A 11 -2.29 -17.33 -10.01
CA TYR A 11 -1.68 -16.18 -10.68
C TYR A 11 -0.49 -15.64 -9.86
N ALA A 12 0.32 -14.83 -10.52
CA ALA A 12 1.47 -14.17 -9.93
C ALA A 12 1.44 -12.68 -10.29
N PHE A 13 2.08 -11.86 -9.46
CA PHE A 13 2.23 -10.44 -9.72
C PHE A 13 3.61 -10.16 -10.29
N ASN A 14 3.69 -9.44 -11.41
CA ASN A 14 4.96 -8.95 -11.96
C ASN A 14 5.16 -7.49 -11.55
N SER A 15 6.11 -7.22 -10.66
CA SER A 15 6.42 -5.86 -10.20
C SER A 15 6.91 -4.96 -11.34
N ASP A 16 7.62 -5.49 -12.34
CA ASP A 16 8.08 -4.69 -13.49
C ASP A 16 6.91 -4.17 -14.35
N ALA A 17 5.73 -4.80 -14.25
CA ALA A 17 4.56 -4.34 -14.99
C ALA A 17 4.09 -2.95 -14.54
N CYS A 18 4.39 -2.53 -13.30
CA CYS A 18 4.05 -1.20 -12.80
C CYS A 18 4.67 -0.08 -13.66
N ALA A 19 5.90 -0.27 -14.15
CA ALA A 19 6.58 0.71 -15.00
C ALA A 19 5.88 0.93 -16.34
N THR A 20 5.08 -0.03 -16.81
CA THR A 20 4.36 0.07 -18.09
C THR A 20 3.12 0.98 -18.04
N CYS A 21 2.63 1.27 -16.83
CA CYS A 21 1.44 2.10 -16.61
C CYS A 21 1.64 3.14 -15.51
N GLU A 22 2.88 3.40 -15.10
CA GLU A 22 3.24 4.39 -14.08
C GLU A 22 2.49 4.15 -12.75
N GLY A 23 2.29 2.88 -12.40
CA GLY A 23 1.71 2.51 -11.10
C GLY A 23 0.25 2.91 -10.91
N ARG A 24 -0.58 2.92 -11.96
CA ARG A 24 -2.05 3.24 -11.89
C ARG A 24 -2.85 2.54 -10.79
N CYS A 25 -2.38 1.42 -10.25
CA CYS A 25 -3.03 0.75 -9.12
C CYS A 25 -2.78 1.44 -7.77
N CYS A 26 -1.73 2.25 -7.66
CA CYS A 26 -1.25 2.91 -6.45
C CYS A 26 -1.35 4.44 -6.52
N THR A 27 -1.76 5.00 -7.67
CA THR A 27 -1.84 6.43 -7.98
C THR A 27 -3.18 6.75 -8.65
N GLY A 28 -3.55 8.04 -8.71
CA GLY A 28 -4.76 8.51 -9.39
C GLY A 28 -5.73 9.24 -8.48
N GLU A 29 -7.01 8.93 -8.58
CA GLU A 29 -8.06 9.56 -7.76
C GLU A 29 -7.95 9.11 -6.29
N SER A 30 -8.31 9.98 -5.34
CA SER A 30 -8.30 9.64 -3.91
C SER A 30 -9.26 8.50 -3.61
N GLY A 31 -8.79 7.54 -2.81
CA GLY A 31 -9.54 6.35 -2.43
C GLY A 31 -9.32 5.90 -1.00
N TYR A 32 -9.67 4.63 -0.74
CA TYR A 32 -9.43 3.98 0.54
C TYR A 32 -8.71 2.65 0.31
N ILE A 33 -7.53 2.52 0.92
CA ILE A 33 -6.73 1.29 0.92
C ILE A 33 -6.95 0.64 2.29
N TYR A 34 -8.06 -0.10 2.40
CA TYR A 34 -8.45 -0.70 3.67
C TYR A 34 -7.50 -1.81 4.09
N VAL A 35 -7.10 -1.76 5.35
CA VAL A 35 -6.25 -2.79 5.98
C VAL A 35 -6.95 -3.37 7.20
N THR A 36 -6.84 -4.68 7.36
CA THR A 36 -7.30 -5.38 8.55
C THR A 36 -6.32 -5.19 9.70
N LYS A 37 -6.75 -5.50 10.93
CA LYS A 37 -5.85 -5.50 12.09
C LYS A 37 -4.64 -6.41 11.84
N ALA A 38 -4.85 -7.62 11.33
CA ALA A 38 -3.76 -8.56 11.04
C ALA A 38 -2.75 -8.00 10.04
N GLU A 39 -3.22 -7.34 8.97
CA GLU A 39 -2.35 -6.70 7.99
C GLU A 39 -1.57 -5.53 8.60
N ILE A 40 -2.19 -4.73 9.47
CA ILE A 40 -1.51 -3.64 10.18
C ILE A 40 -0.31 -4.17 10.97
N PHE A 41 -0.48 -5.25 11.74
CA PHE A 41 0.62 -5.86 12.48
C PHE A 41 1.70 -6.42 11.55
N ALA A 42 1.30 -7.11 10.48
CA ALA A 42 2.24 -7.69 9.53
C ALA A 42 3.07 -6.62 8.80
N ILE A 43 2.45 -5.50 8.41
CA ILE A 43 3.15 -4.39 7.75
C ILE A 43 4.09 -3.67 8.74
N ALA A 44 3.63 -3.42 9.97
CA ALA A 44 4.47 -2.79 11.00
C ALA A 44 5.71 -3.66 11.32
N GLU A 45 5.54 -4.98 11.43
CA GLU A 45 6.64 -5.93 11.61
C GLU A 45 7.61 -5.92 10.42
N LEU A 46 7.08 -5.97 9.18
CA LEU A 46 7.88 -5.90 7.96
C LEU A 46 8.76 -4.63 7.93
N LEU A 47 8.21 -3.50 8.37
CA LEU A 47 8.90 -2.21 8.45
C LEU A 47 9.78 -2.06 9.70
N ASN A 48 9.84 -3.08 10.57
CA ASN A 48 10.52 -3.03 11.87
C ASN A 48 10.11 -1.80 12.71
N MET A 49 8.81 -1.53 12.75
CA MET A 49 8.21 -0.36 13.39
C MET A 49 7.20 -0.78 14.46
N ASP A 50 7.09 0.00 15.54
CA ASP A 50 6.01 -0.18 16.52
C ASP A 50 4.63 0.05 15.88
N VAL A 51 3.66 -0.77 16.26
CA VAL A 51 2.31 -0.72 15.66
C VAL A 51 1.58 0.60 15.96
N ASN A 52 1.83 1.23 17.12
CA ASN A 52 1.23 2.52 17.45
C ASN A 52 1.86 3.63 16.61
N GLU A 53 3.18 3.61 16.45
CA GLU A 53 3.89 4.53 15.56
C GLU A 53 3.40 4.38 14.12
N PHE A 54 3.29 3.13 13.63
CA PHE A 54 2.75 2.83 12.31
C PHE A 54 1.33 3.38 12.14
N GLY A 55 0.47 3.20 13.15
CA GLY A 55 -0.89 3.70 13.14
C GLY A 55 -0.98 5.21 13.04
N VAL A 56 -0.17 5.94 13.81
CA VAL A 56 -0.15 7.41 13.77
C VAL A 56 0.42 7.91 12.43
N LYS A 57 1.49 7.27 11.95
CA LYS A 57 2.23 7.72 10.77
C LYS A 57 1.49 7.41 9.47
N TYR A 58 0.99 6.19 9.32
CA TYR A 58 0.52 5.65 8.04
C TYR A 58 -0.97 5.38 7.95
N LEU A 59 -1.72 5.37 9.06
CA LEU A 59 -3.15 5.04 9.04
C LEU A 59 -4.04 6.25 9.32
N PHE A 60 -5.26 6.18 8.81
CA PHE A 60 -6.38 6.98 9.28
C PHE A 60 -7.64 6.12 9.40
N LYS A 61 -8.58 6.54 10.24
CA LYS A 61 -9.83 5.82 10.47
C LYS A 61 -10.94 6.41 9.61
N LYS A 62 -11.60 5.57 8.80
CA LYS A 62 -12.81 5.93 8.05
C LYS A 62 -13.95 5.01 8.48
N GLY A 63 -14.85 5.56 9.29
CA GLY A 63 -15.94 4.78 9.90
C GLY A 63 -15.39 3.67 10.79
N TYR A 64 -15.69 2.41 10.46
CA TYR A 64 -15.26 1.23 11.21
C TYR A 64 -13.95 0.60 10.70
N LYS A 65 -13.35 1.13 9.63
CA LYS A 65 -12.16 0.58 8.99
C LYS A 65 -10.96 1.53 9.12
N TYR A 66 -9.77 0.95 9.07
CA TYR A 66 -8.52 1.69 8.89
C TYR A 66 -8.11 1.68 7.42
N SER A 67 -7.64 2.82 6.93
CA SER A 67 -7.09 2.98 5.60
C SER A 67 -5.65 3.47 5.71
N LEU A 68 -4.79 3.03 4.79
CA LEU A 68 -3.51 3.68 4.58
C LEU A 68 -3.73 5.12 4.09
N LYS A 69 -2.88 6.04 4.53
CA LYS A 69 -2.86 7.42 4.06
C LYS A 69 -2.41 7.50 2.60
N GLU A 70 -2.78 8.61 1.97
CA GLU A 70 -2.38 8.97 0.62
C GLU A 70 -1.60 10.30 0.67
N ASN A 71 -0.57 10.42 -0.17
CA ASN A 71 0.15 11.65 -0.42
C ASN A 71 -0.44 12.33 -1.65
N LYS A 72 -0.81 13.62 -1.55
CA LYS A 72 -1.26 14.38 -2.71
C LYS A 72 -0.05 14.93 -3.45
N ILE A 73 0.13 14.50 -4.70
CA ILE A 73 1.19 14.97 -5.61
C ILE A 73 0.51 15.48 -6.89
N ASP A 74 0.61 16.78 -7.14
CA ASP A 74 -0.12 17.46 -8.22
C ASP A 74 -1.64 17.17 -8.15
N ASP A 75 -2.18 16.49 -9.16
CA ASP A 75 -3.58 16.06 -9.24
C ASP A 75 -3.79 14.58 -8.81
N SER A 76 -2.71 13.88 -8.45
CA SER A 76 -2.73 12.47 -8.06
C SER A 76 -2.72 12.29 -6.53
N TYR A 77 -3.41 11.27 -6.06
CA TYR A 77 -3.38 10.75 -4.70
C TYR A 77 -2.66 9.40 -4.73
N GLU A 78 -1.52 9.34 -4.08
CA GLU A 78 -0.64 8.18 -4.14
C GLU A 78 -0.59 7.49 -2.79
N CYS A 79 -0.61 6.16 -2.78
CA CYS A 79 -0.43 5.40 -1.55
C CYS A 79 0.84 5.87 -0.82
N VAL A 80 0.79 5.99 0.51
CA VAL A 80 1.95 6.41 1.32
C VAL A 80 3.18 5.50 1.21
N PHE A 81 3.01 4.27 0.68
CA PHE A 81 4.09 3.33 0.38
C PHE A 81 4.44 3.23 -1.10
N TYR A 82 3.83 4.04 -1.96
CA TYR A 82 4.21 4.10 -3.37
C TYR A 82 5.53 4.83 -3.51
N ASP A 83 6.48 4.19 -4.19
CA ASP A 83 7.79 4.74 -4.51
C ASP A 83 7.90 4.88 -6.02
N ARG A 84 8.08 6.12 -6.51
CA ARG A 84 8.16 6.43 -7.94
C ARG A 84 9.51 6.05 -8.56
N GLU A 85 10.50 5.70 -7.73
CA GLU A 85 11.89 5.47 -8.14
C GLU A 85 12.27 3.96 -8.17
N SER A 86 11.29 3.07 -7.90
CA SER A 86 11.47 1.61 -7.81
C SER A 86 11.27 0.84 -9.10
#